data_AF-A0A973J723-F1
#
_entry.id   AF-A0A973J723-F1
#
_cell.length_a   1.000
_cell.length_b   1.000
_cell.length_c   1.000
_cell.angle_alpha   90.00
_cell.angle_beta   90.00
_cell.angle_gamma   90.00
#
_symmetry.space_group_name_H-M   'P 1'
#
loop_
_entity.id
_entity.type
_entity.pdbx_description
1 polymer ?
#
loop_
_entity_poly.entity_id
_entity_poly.type
_entity_poly.pdbx_seq_one_letter_code
_entity_poly.pdbx_strand_id
1 'polypeptide(L)' 'RTVRARLARQLLAEAAEGTADLTQQELAERAGTVREIAGRALRRLAEDGLVRLERGRVIVLDPIGLAQVIEE' A
#
# COMPACT_ATOMS: atom_id res chain seq x y z
N ARG A 1 -2.20 15.20 1.28
CA ARG A 1 -1.60 13.91 0.86
C ARG A 1 -2.70 12.92 0.50
N THR A 2 -2.63 12.30 -0.68
CA THR A 2 -3.67 11.37 -1.16
C THR A 2 -3.71 10.07 -0.32
N VAL A 3 -4.81 9.31 -0.39
CA VAL A 3 -4.87 7.97 0.24
C VAL A 3 -3.80 7.04 -0.34
N ARG A 4 -3.58 7.10 -1.67
CA ARG A 4 -2.55 6.32 -2.37
C ARG A 4 -1.16 6.59 -1.78
N ALA A 5 -0.76 7.85 -1.63
CA ALA A 5 0.52 8.21 -1.03
C ALA A 5 0.64 7.83 0.46
N ARG A 6 -0.47 7.80 1.22
CA ARG A 6 -0.45 7.34 2.62
C ARG A 6 -0.26 5.82 2.71
N LEU A 7 -0.94 5.06 1.86
CA LEU A 7 -0.77 3.60 1.77
C LEU A 7 0.64 3.22 1.34
N ALA A 8 1.19 3.89 0.32
CA ALA A 8 2.55 3.65 -0.15
C ALA A 8 3.60 3.80 0.98
N ARG A 9 3.41 4.81 1.85
CA ARG A 9 4.26 5.00 3.04
C ARG A 9 4.16 3.86 4.04
N GLN A 10 2.93 3.40 4.34
CA GLN A 10 2.74 2.28 5.27
C GLN A 10 3.38 1.01 4.74
N LEU A 11 3.15 0.71 3.46
CA LEU A 11 3.73 -0.47 2.79
C LEU A 11 5.26 -0.43 2.75
N LEU A 12 5.86 0.73 2.52
CA LEU A 12 7.31 0.88 2.55
C LEU A 12 7.91 0.70 3.94
N ALA A 13 7.26 1.21 4.98
CA ALA A 13 7.69 1.01 6.35
C ALA A 13 7.68 -0.49 6.72
N GLU A 14 6.62 -1.20 6.35
CA GLU A 14 6.48 -2.63 6.64
C GLU A 14 7.41 -3.51 5.80
N ALA A 15 7.68 -3.12 4.54
CA ALA A 15 8.62 -3.83 3.69
C ALA A 15 10.07 -3.75 4.21
N ALA A 16 10.43 -2.67 4.90
CA ALA A 16 11.73 -2.55 5.56
C ALA A 16 11.92 -3.58 6.70
N GLU A 17 10.82 -4.09 7.27
CA GLU A 17 10.81 -5.08 8.35
C GLU A 17 10.71 -6.54 7.85
N GLY A 18 10.68 -6.76 6.53
CA GLY A 18 10.88 -8.08 5.92
C GLY A 18 9.64 -8.74 5.32
N THR A 19 8.42 -8.31 5.66
CA THR A 19 7.17 -8.72 4.99
C THR A 19 6.02 -7.80 5.37
N ALA A 20 5.39 -7.15 4.40
CA ALA A 20 4.15 -6.40 4.62
C ALA A 20 2.94 -7.35 4.69
N ASP A 21 2.84 -8.14 5.76
CA ASP A 21 1.69 -9.01 6.02
C ASP A 21 0.50 -8.21 6.59
N LEU A 22 0.10 -7.14 5.90
CA LEU A 22 -1.05 -6.32 6.27
C LEU A 22 -2.25 -6.60 5.37
N THR A 23 -3.41 -6.69 5.99
CA THR A 23 -4.71 -6.71 5.33
C THR A 23 -5.06 -5.30 4.82
N GLN A 24 -6.02 -5.24 3.88
CA GLN A 24 -6.57 -3.96 3.41
C GLN A 24 -7.26 -3.16 4.52
N GLN A 25 -7.77 -3.84 5.55
CA GLN A 25 -8.43 -3.19 6.69
C GLN A 25 -7.40 -2.49 7.56
N GLU A 26 -6.32 -3.18 7.94
CA GLU A 26 -5.24 -2.60 8.75
C GLU A 26 -4.55 -1.45 8.00
N LEU A 27 -4.32 -1.61 6.70
CA LEU A 27 -3.79 -0.55 5.85
C LEU A 27 -4.74 0.66 5.79
N ALA A 28 -6.05 0.45 5.77
CA ALA A 28 -7.03 1.53 5.78
C ALA A 28 -6.99 2.31 7.09
N GLU A 29 -6.98 1.60 8.23
CA GLU A 29 -6.90 2.18 9.57
C GLU A 29 -5.62 3.01 9.74
N ARG A 30 -4.46 2.43 9.39
CA ARG A 30 -3.16 3.10 9.44
C ARG A 30 -3.07 4.29 8.50
N ALA A 31 -3.69 4.21 7.32
CA ALA A 31 -3.73 5.31 6.37
C ALA A 31 -4.80 6.36 6.73
N GLY A 32 -5.63 6.15 7.76
CA GLY A 32 -6.72 7.07 8.13
C GLY A 32 -7.79 7.18 7.04
N THR A 33 -8.27 6.04 6.56
CA THR A 33 -9.31 5.91 5.53
C THR A 33 -10.18 4.68 5.80
N VAL A 34 -11.21 4.48 4.99
CA VAL A 34 -12.04 3.26 5.01
C VAL A 34 -11.54 2.20 4.03
N ARG A 35 -11.85 0.93 4.32
CA ARG A 35 -11.45 -0.25 3.53
C ARG A 35 -11.75 -0.13 2.04
N GLU A 36 -12.91 0.42 1.69
CA GLU A 36 -13.32 0.56 0.29
C GLU A 36 -12.39 1.50 -0.49
N ILE A 37 -12.07 2.66 0.10
CA ILE A 37 -11.18 3.66 -0.50
C ILE A 37 -9.74 3.11 -0.54
N ALA A 38 -9.30 2.43 0.52
CA ALA A 38 -8.00 1.78 0.55
C ALA A 38 -7.88 0.71 -0.54
N GLY A 39 -8.89 -0.16 -0.68
CA GLY A 39 -8.94 -1.19 -1.70
C GLY A 39 -8.85 -0.64 -3.12
N ARG A 40 -9.52 0.49 -3.42
CA ARG A 40 -9.39 1.17 -4.72
C ARG A 40 -7.98 1.71 -4.96
N ALA A 41 -7.37 2.31 -3.95
CA ALA A 41 -6.01 2.84 -4.07
C ALA A 41 -4.97 1.72 -4.20
N LEU A 42 -5.12 0.63 -3.44
CA LEU A 42 -4.29 -0.57 -3.51
C LEU A 42 -4.38 -1.27 -4.87
N ARG A 43 -5.58 -1.31 -5.48
CA ARG A 43 -5.75 -1.81 -6.86
C ARG A 43 -4.96 -0.98 -7.87
N ARG A 44 -4.99 0.35 -7.78
CA ARG A 44 -4.17 1.21 -8.65
C ARG A 44 -2.68 0.94 -8.48
N LEU A 45 -2.19 0.87 -7.24
CA LEU A 45 -0.79 0.50 -6.98
C LEU A 45 -0.42 -0.87 -7.56
N ALA A 46 -1.37 -1.82 -7.59
CA ALA A 46 -1.15 -3.14 -8.19
C ALA A 46 -1.18 -3.10 -9.73
N GLU A 47 -2.07 -2.30 -10.32
CA GLU A 47 -2.12 -2.02 -11.76
C GLU A 47 -0.81 -1.37 -12.24
N ASP A 48 -0.21 -0.52 -11.41
CA ASP A 48 1.11 0.11 -11.65
C ASP A 48 2.30 -0.86 -11.42
N GLY A 49 2.05 -2.10 -11.01
CA GLY A 49 3.10 -3.10 -10.75
C GLY A 49 3.88 -2.88 -9.45
N LEU A 50 3.47 -1.94 -8.59
CA LEU A 50 4.19 -1.57 -7.37
C LEU A 50 3.97 -2.57 -6.22
N VAL A 51 2.78 -3.19 -6.20
CA VAL A 51 2.37 -4.17 -5.19
C VAL A 51 1.61 -5.34 -5.80
N ARG A 52 1.52 -6.44 -5.08
CA ARG A 52 0.64 -7.57 -5.38
C ARG A 52 -0.41 -7.69 -4.28
N LEU A 53 -1.67 -7.86 -4.67
CA LEU A 53 -2.74 -8.15 -3.71
C LEU A 53 -2.95 -9.66 -3.65
N GLU A 54 -2.85 -10.22 -2.45
CA GLU A 54 -3.19 -11.62 -2.16
C GLU A 54 -4.32 -11.69 -1.13
N ARG A 55 -4.84 -12.89 -0.88
CA ARG A 55 -5.92 -13.08 0.08
C ARG A 55 -5.42 -12.73 1.49
N GLY A 56 -5.81 -11.55 1.97
CA GLY A 56 -5.47 -11.06 3.29
C GLY A 56 -4.07 -10.44 3.41
N ARG A 57 -3.36 -10.21 2.29
CA ARG A 57 -1.98 -9.69 2.31
C ARG A 57 -1.72 -8.72 1.15
N VAL A 58 -0.79 -7.80 1.34
CA VAL A 58 -0.31 -6.89 0.29
C VAL A 58 1.21 -6.97 0.21
N ILE A 59 1.71 -7.53 -0.89
CA ILE A 59 3.15 -7.76 -1.08
C ILE A 59 3.74 -6.60 -1.86
N VAL A 60 4.80 -5.99 -1.33
CA VAL A 60 5.54 -4.95 -2.06
C VAL A 60 6.40 -5.61 -3.14
N LEU A 61 6.28 -5.13 -4.39
CA LEU A 61 7.06 -5.60 -5.53
C LEU A 61 8.16 -4.60 -5.90
N ASP A 62 7.86 -3.31 -5.83
CA ASP A 62 8.80 -2.23 -6.17
C ASP A 62 8.81 -1.15 -5.06
N PRO A 63 9.75 -1.25 -4.10
CA PRO A 63 9.94 -0.23 -3.08
C PRO A 63 10.33 1.14 -3.66
N ILE A 64 11.10 1.18 -4.75
CA ILE A 64 11.58 2.43 -5.34
C ILE A 64 10.40 3.17 -5.98
N GLY A 65 9.59 2.48 -6.79
CA GLY A 65 8.37 3.04 -7.37
C GLY A 65 7.36 3.49 -6.31
N LEU A 66 7.21 2.74 -5.20
CA LEU A 66 6.39 3.20 -4.06
C LEU A 66 6.91 4.49 -3.43
N ALA A 67 8.24 4.69 -3.37
CA ALA A 67 8.83 5.91 -2.83
C ALA A 67 8.52 7.11 -3.73
N GLN A 68 8.46 6.93 -5.05
CA GLN A 68 8.06 8.00 -5.98
C GLN A 68 6.59 8.41 -5.79
N VAL A 69 5.69 7.45 -5.53
CA VAL A 69 4.27 7.73 -5.23
C VAL A 69 4.08 8.54 -3.94
N ILE A 70 5.07 8.52 -3.02
CA ILE A 70 5.04 9.33 -1.81
C ILE A 70 5.30 10.82 -2.10
N GLU A 71 6.08 11.09 -3.15
CA GLU A 71 6.53 12.43 -3.54
C GLU A 71 5.55 13.14 -4.50
N GLU A 72 4.68 12.40 -5.18
CA GLU A 72 3.47 12.91 -5.86
C GLU A 72 2.41 13.50 -4.91
#